data_AF-A0A1Y2G7P9-F1
#
_entry.id   AF-A0A1Y2G7P9-F1
#
_cell.length_a   1.000
_cell.length_b   1.000
_cell.length_c   1.000
_cell.angle_alpha   90.00
_cell.angle_beta   90.00
_cell.angle_gamma   90.00
#
_symmetry.space_group_name_H-M   'P 1'
#
loop_
_entity.id
_entity.type
_entity.pdbx_description
1 polymer ?
#
loop_
_entity_poly.entity_id
_entity_poly.type
_entity_poly.pdbx_seq_one_letter_code
_entity_poly.pdbx_strand_id
1 'polypeptide(L)'
;METLIKGILAQPTIPPQVKNAAIIKLLSGTASLSEADASILLDFAMELRTTSRNLLGIQTGDRVLTAVSVTHRDLFWARFSADWLESLTSGTVTSQDYLRDVSFITSIMKRKLATTLNEDDKLDLEKEMAILRSFAEKKCIDATPRLDYPVQVYIFGPTSFSEHEVIINVHANAFKVVSLHLLPCL
;
A
#
# COMPACT_ATOMS: atom_id res chain seq x y z
N MET A 1 -16.61 -14.00 -5.86
CA MET A 1 -15.94 -12.95 -6.68
C MET A 1 -14.53 -13.37 -7.10
N GLU A 2 -13.71 -13.83 -6.16
CA GLU A 2 -12.36 -14.40 -6.39
C GLU A 2 -12.29 -15.36 -7.60
N THR A 3 -13.16 -16.36 -7.67
CA THR A 3 -13.23 -17.33 -8.79
C THR A 3 -13.39 -16.65 -10.15
N LEU A 4 -14.19 -15.58 -10.23
CA LEU A 4 -14.39 -14.83 -11.47
C LEU A 4 -13.13 -14.06 -11.87
N ILE A 5 -12.42 -13.45 -10.90
CA ILE A 5 -11.15 -12.77 -11.16
C ILE A 5 -10.11 -13.77 -11.65
N LYS A 6 -9.97 -14.92 -10.99
CA LYS A 6 -9.09 -16.02 -11.42
C LYS A 6 -9.42 -16.45 -12.86
N GLY A 7 -10.71 -16.62 -13.16
CA GLY A 7 -11.19 -16.93 -14.50
C GLY A 7 -10.78 -15.89 -15.54
N ILE A 8 -11.00 -14.60 -15.28
CA ILE A 8 -10.63 -13.48 -16.19
C ILE A 8 -9.11 -13.46 -16.44
N LEU A 9 -8.31 -13.60 -15.38
CA LEU A 9 -6.85 -13.58 -15.48
C LEU A 9 -6.33 -14.76 -16.32
N ALA A 10 -6.91 -15.94 -16.15
CA ALA A 10 -6.51 -17.16 -16.85
C ALA A 10 -6.85 -17.17 -18.36
N GLN A 11 -7.76 -16.31 -18.85
CA GLN A 11 -8.15 -16.31 -20.27
C GLN A 11 -7.02 -15.85 -21.19
N PRO A 12 -6.40 -16.71 -22.03
CA PRO A 12 -5.23 -16.33 -22.82
C PRO A 12 -5.58 -15.42 -24.00
N THR A 13 -6.82 -15.49 -24.49
CA THR A 13 -7.28 -14.78 -25.69
C THR A 13 -7.79 -13.37 -25.43
N ILE A 14 -8.03 -13.01 -24.16
CA ILE A 14 -8.57 -11.69 -23.80
C ILE A 14 -7.41 -10.69 -23.62
N PRO A 15 -7.42 -9.54 -24.31
CA PRO A 15 -6.39 -8.52 -24.14
C PRO A 15 -6.32 -8.00 -22.69
N PRO A 16 -5.13 -7.63 -22.18
CA PRO A 16 -4.95 -7.13 -20.81
C PRO A 16 -5.85 -5.94 -20.46
N GLN A 17 -6.11 -5.04 -21.42
CA GLN A 17 -6.98 -3.87 -21.20
C GLN A 17 -8.43 -4.29 -20.93
N VAL A 18 -8.92 -5.30 -21.65
CA VAL A 18 -10.27 -5.85 -21.48
C VAL A 18 -10.38 -6.60 -20.17
N LYS A 19 -9.35 -7.37 -19.79
CA LYS A 19 -9.27 -8.00 -18.46
C LYS A 19 -9.34 -6.96 -17.34
N ASN A 20 -8.56 -5.90 -17.46
CA ASN A 20 -8.52 -4.82 -16.47
C ASN A 20 -9.89 -4.12 -16.34
N ALA A 21 -10.56 -3.80 -17.45
CA ALA A 21 -11.90 -3.21 -17.42
C ALA A 21 -12.94 -4.14 -16.78
N ALA A 22 -12.88 -5.44 -17.08
CA ALA A 22 -13.78 -6.43 -16.48
C ALA A 22 -13.55 -6.56 -14.96
N ILE A 23 -12.30 -6.57 -14.52
CA ILE A 23 -11.94 -6.60 -13.08
C ILE A 23 -12.44 -5.35 -12.37
N ILE A 24 -12.22 -4.15 -12.92
CA ILE A 24 -12.72 -2.90 -12.35
C ILE A 24 -14.24 -2.94 -12.18
N LYS A 25 -14.97 -3.40 -13.21
CA LYS A 25 -16.43 -3.51 -13.15
C LYS A 25 -16.87 -4.54 -12.11
N LEU A 26 -16.15 -5.64 -11.95
CA LEU A 26 -16.47 -6.65 -10.95
C LEU A 26 -16.27 -6.12 -9.52
N LEU A 27 -15.20 -5.34 -9.30
CA LEU A 27 -14.86 -4.78 -7.99
C LEU A 27 -15.81 -3.69 -7.49
N SER A 28 -16.67 -3.12 -8.35
CA SER A 28 -17.74 -2.22 -7.88
C SER A 28 -18.77 -2.94 -6.99
N GLY A 29 -18.88 -4.27 -7.12
CA GLY A 29 -19.72 -5.12 -6.28
C GLY A 29 -19.06 -5.55 -4.96
N THR A 30 -17.86 -5.08 -4.63
CA THR A 30 -17.15 -5.53 -3.42
C THR A 30 -17.95 -5.21 -2.15
N ALA A 31 -18.66 -4.07 -2.12
CA ALA A 31 -19.44 -3.65 -0.96
C ALA A 31 -20.63 -4.57 -0.60
N SER A 32 -21.10 -5.39 -1.54
CA SER A 32 -22.22 -6.31 -1.31
C SER A 32 -21.76 -7.73 -0.92
N LEU A 33 -20.46 -7.95 -0.76
CA LEU A 33 -19.93 -9.24 -0.35
C LEU A 33 -20.27 -9.55 1.11
N SER A 34 -20.38 -10.83 1.42
CA SER A 34 -20.33 -11.29 2.81
C SER A 34 -18.90 -11.11 3.35
N GLU A 35 -18.75 -11.03 4.67
CA GLU A 35 -17.43 -10.95 5.30
C GLU A 35 -16.56 -12.16 4.94
N ALA A 36 -17.14 -13.36 4.87
CA ALA A 36 -16.44 -14.57 4.44
C ALA A 36 -15.92 -14.47 3.00
N ASP A 37 -16.75 -13.99 2.07
CA ASP A 37 -16.34 -13.80 0.67
C ASP A 37 -15.29 -12.70 0.53
N ALA A 38 -15.41 -11.62 1.30
CA ALA A 38 -14.43 -10.55 1.34
C ALA A 38 -13.09 -11.02 1.92
N SER A 39 -13.10 -11.94 2.89
CA SER A 39 -11.87 -12.51 3.48
C SER A 39 -11.14 -13.38 2.47
N ILE A 40 -11.86 -14.25 1.76
CA ILE A 40 -11.27 -15.07 0.68
C ILE A 40 -10.68 -14.17 -0.40
N LEU A 41 -11.40 -13.10 -0.77
CA LEU A 41 -10.96 -12.15 -1.78
C LEU A 41 -9.71 -11.37 -1.33
N LEU A 42 -9.62 -11.04 -0.03
CA LEU A 42 -8.47 -10.38 0.59
C LEU A 42 -7.23 -11.27 0.58
N ASP A 43 -7.36 -12.53 1.04
CA ASP A 43 -6.27 -13.51 1.03
C ASP A 43 -5.73 -13.71 -0.39
N PHE A 44 -6.63 -13.88 -1.36
CA PHE A 44 -6.28 -13.99 -2.76
C PHE A 44 -5.49 -12.76 -3.27
N ALA A 45 -5.89 -11.55 -2.87
CA ALA A 45 -5.22 -10.34 -3.33
C ALA A 45 -3.82 -10.17 -2.72
N MET A 46 -3.64 -10.55 -1.45
CA MET A 46 -2.34 -10.56 -0.79
C MET A 46 -1.39 -11.59 -1.42
N GLU A 47 -1.90 -12.78 -1.75
CA GLU A 47 -1.16 -13.80 -2.49
C GLU A 47 -0.79 -13.31 -3.89
N LEU A 48 -1.76 -12.73 -4.62
CA LEU A 48 -1.53 -12.26 -5.98
C LEU A 48 -0.46 -11.17 -6.04
N ARG A 49 -0.42 -10.28 -5.05
CA ARG A 49 0.58 -9.20 -4.99
C ARG A 49 1.98 -9.72 -4.66
N THR A 50 2.09 -10.76 -3.84
CA THR A 50 3.37 -11.32 -3.41
C THR A 50 3.94 -12.33 -4.41
N THR A 51 3.09 -13.06 -5.12
CA THR A 51 3.51 -14.19 -5.98
C THR A 51 3.45 -13.89 -7.48
N SER A 52 2.65 -12.91 -7.91
CA SER A 52 2.50 -12.62 -9.35
C SER A 52 3.78 -12.07 -9.95
N ARG A 53 4.21 -12.70 -11.06
CA ARG A 53 5.35 -12.24 -11.87
C ARG A 53 4.96 -11.34 -13.03
N ASN A 54 3.66 -11.11 -13.24
CA ASN A 54 3.17 -10.24 -14.29
C ASN A 54 2.45 -9.02 -13.71
N LEU A 55 2.57 -7.89 -14.43
CA LEU A 55 2.04 -6.59 -14.00
C LEU A 55 0.51 -6.61 -13.81
N LEU A 56 -0.22 -7.34 -14.66
CA LEU A 56 -1.68 -7.42 -14.57
C LEU A 56 -2.11 -8.08 -13.26
N GLY A 57 -1.46 -9.15 -12.83
CA GLY A 57 -1.72 -9.81 -11.56
C GLY A 57 -1.43 -8.87 -10.37
N ILE A 58 -0.27 -8.20 -10.38
CA ILE A 58 0.08 -7.26 -9.31
C ILE A 58 -0.96 -6.12 -9.22
N GLN A 59 -1.28 -5.49 -10.34
CA GLN A 59 -2.30 -4.43 -10.39
C GLN A 59 -3.69 -4.93 -9.99
N THR A 60 -4.01 -6.19 -10.28
CA THR A 60 -5.28 -6.79 -9.84
C THR A 60 -5.28 -6.94 -8.32
N GLY A 61 -4.16 -7.39 -7.73
CA GLY A 61 -3.97 -7.44 -6.27
C GLY A 61 -4.18 -6.06 -5.64
N ASP A 62 -3.49 -5.03 -6.14
CA ASP A 62 -3.61 -3.66 -5.65
C ASP A 62 -5.06 -3.14 -5.68
N ARG A 63 -5.79 -3.43 -6.76
CA ARG A 63 -7.19 -3.02 -6.93
C ARG A 63 -8.12 -3.72 -5.95
N VAL A 64 -7.94 -5.03 -5.78
CA VAL A 64 -8.75 -5.82 -4.84
C VAL A 64 -8.48 -5.35 -3.41
N LEU A 65 -7.21 -5.21 -3.01
CA LEU A 65 -6.84 -4.69 -1.69
C LEU A 65 -7.43 -3.30 -1.44
N THR A 66 -7.38 -2.43 -2.46
CA THR A 66 -8.01 -1.10 -2.37
C THR A 66 -9.53 -1.21 -2.16
N ALA A 67 -10.22 -2.02 -2.95
CA ALA A 67 -11.67 -2.19 -2.86
C ALA A 67 -12.11 -2.77 -1.49
N VAL A 68 -11.40 -3.78 -1.00
CA VAL A 68 -11.66 -4.38 0.33
C VAL A 68 -11.35 -3.37 1.44
N SER A 69 -10.24 -2.63 1.37
CA SER A 69 -9.89 -1.61 2.38
C SER A 69 -10.95 -0.51 2.53
N VAL A 70 -11.71 -0.23 1.47
CA VAL A 70 -12.79 0.76 1.46
C VAL A 70 -14.10 0.21 2.00
N THR A 71 -14.42 -1.05 1.68
CA THR A 71 -15.77 -1.62 1.90
C THR A 71 -15.85 -2.55 3.11
N HIS A 72 -14.76 -3.23 3.45
CA HIS A 72 -14.63 -4.21 4.53
C HIS A 72 -13.42 -3.84 5.38
N ARG A 73 -13.47 -2.62 5.93
CA ARG A 73 -12.35 -1.96 6.58
C ARG A 73 -11.73 -2.78 7.72
N ASP A 74 -12.55 -3.26 8.65
CA ASP A 74 -12.05 -3.93 9.85
C ASP A 74 -11.39 -5.27 9.52
N LEU A 75 -12.01 -6.02 8.61
CA LEU A 75 -11.44 -7.23 8.03
C LEU A 75 -10.09 -6.95 7.32
N PHE A 76 -10.02 -5.86 6.56
CA PHE A 76 -8.78 -5.47 5.89
C PHE A 76 -7.66 -5.22 6.89
N TRP A 77 -7.92 -4.44 7.94
CA TRP A 77 -6.89 -4.10 8.94
C TRP A 77 -6.51 -5.28 9.83
N ALA A 78 -7.45 -6.20 10.11
CA ALA A 78 -7.13 -7.43 10.82
C ALA A 78 -6.14 -8.33 10.06
N ARG A 79 -6.07 -8.19 8.73
CA ARG A 79 -5.21 -9.01 7.87
C ARG A 79 -3.95 -8.30 7.38
N PHE A 80 -4.02 -6.99 7.20
CA PHE A 80 -2.88 -6.18 6.79
C PHE A 80 -1.88 -6.08 7.94
N SER A 81 -0.69 -6.67 7.77
CA SER A 81 0.34 -6.73 8.80
C SER A 81 1.67 -6.11 8.34
N ALA A 82 2.45 -5.67 9.33
CA ALA A 82 3.83 -5.25 9.14
C ALA A 82 4.67 -6.33 8.43
N ASP A 83 4.53 -7.60 8.83
CA ASP A 83 5.27 -8.73 8.22
C ASP A 83 4.99 -8.87 6.72
N TRP A 84 3.73 -8.71 6.31
CA TRP A 84 3.39 -8.76 4.89
C TRP A 84 3.98 -7.56 4.13
N LEU A 85 3.96 -6.38 4.75
CA LEU A 85 4.57 -5.18 4.19
C LEU A 85 6.10 -5.32 4.05
N GLU A 86 6.77 -5.92 5.03
CA GLU A 86 8.19 -6.25 4.95
C GLU A 86 8.46 -7.22 3.80
N SER A 87 7.64 -8.27 3.66
CA SER A 87 7.81 -9.25 2.56
C SER A 87 7.77 -8.59 1.19
N LEU A 88 6.86 -7.62 1.00
CA LEU A 88 6.70 -6.87 -0.23
C LEU A 88 7.84 -5.91 -0.51
N THR A 89 8.38 -5.28 0.53
CA THR A 89 9.45 -4.26 0.43
C THR A 89 10.86 -4.86 0.64
N SER A 90 10.94 -6.19 0.74
CA SER A 90 12.19 -6.94 0.84
C SER A 90 12.84 -7.12 -0.53
N GLY A 91 14.17 -7.28 -0.53
CA GLY A 91 14.94 -7.52 -1.75
C GLY A 91 15.22 -6.27 -2.61
N THR A 92 15.77 -6.53 -3.80
CA THR A 92 16.12 -5.50 -4.79
C THR A 92 14.89 -5.16 -5.62
N VAL A 93 14.51 -3.88 -5.68
CA VAL A 93 13.29 -3.44 -6.34
C VAL A 93 13.61 -2.51 -7.51
N THR A 94 13.02 -2.77 -8.68
CA THR A 94 13.19 -1.90 -9.85
C THR A 94 12.57 -0.52 -9.59
N SER A 95 12.97 0.52 -10.32
CA SER A 95 12.41 1.87 -10.08
C SER A 95 10.91 1.94 -10.37
N GLN A 96 10.41 1.13 -11.31
CA GLN A 96 8.97 1.04 -11.60
C GLN A 96 8.21 0.31 -10.49
N ASP A 97 8.75 -0.79 -9.99
CA ASP A 97 8.16 -1.52 -8.86
C ASP A 97 8.13 -0.65 -7.60
N TYR A 98 9.20 0.10 -7.33
CA TYR A 98 9.28 1.03 -6.21
C TYR A 98 8.18 2.10 -6.26
N LEU A 99 8.02 2.79 -7.38
CA LEU A 99 7.00 3.84 -7.51
C LEU A 99 5.58 3.28 -7.31
N ARG A 100 5.30 2.10 -7.87
CA ARG A 100 4.03 1.41 -7.67
C ARG A 100 3.82 1.08 -6.19
N ASP A 101 4.79 0.44 -5.57
CA ASP A 101 4.63 -0.10 -4.22
C ASP A 101 4.57 1.01 -3.18
N VAL A 102 5.41 2.06 -3.29
CA VAL A 102 5.30 3.26 -2.45
C VAL A 102 3.94 3.93 -2.63
N SER A 103 3.47 4.14 -3.85
CA SER A 103 2.17 4.78 -4.12
C SER A 103 1.00 3.99 -3.51
N PHE A 104 1.02 2.66 -3.66
CA PHE A 104 0.02 1.79 -3.06
C PHE A 104 0.06 1.83 -1.52
N ILE A 105 1.23 1.58 -0.92
CA ILE A 105 1.38 1.48 0.54
C ILE A 105 0.97 2.80 1.18
N THR A 106 1.45 3.91 0.62
CA THR A 106 1.10 5.26 1.02
C THR A 106 -0.41 5.52 1.01
N SER A 107 -1.10 5.06 -0.04
CA SER A 107 -2.56 5.21 -0.15
C SER A 107 -3.31 4.40 0.92
N ILE A 108 -2.80 3.22 1.28
CA ILE A 108 -3.34 2.39 2.36
C ILE A 108 -3.08 3.05 3.72
N MET A 109 -1.87 3.54 3.97
CA MET A 109 -1.52 4.24 5.22
C MET A 109 -2.36 5.48 5.46
N LYS A 110 -2.59 6.29 4.41
CA LYS A 110 -3.51 7.44 4.46
C LYS A 110 -4.92 7.03 4.87
N ARG A 111 -5.42 5.88 4.39
CA ARG A 111 -6.73 5.36 4.78
C ARG A 111 -6.73 4.88 6.23
N LYS A 112 -5.69 4.17 6.68
CA LYS A 112 -5.55 3.74 8.08
C LYS A 112 -5.46 4.92 9.05
N LEU A 113 -4.90 6.04 8.63
CA LEU A 113 -4.86 7.29 9.40
C LEU A 113 -6.19 8.04 9.48
N ALA A 114 -7.03 7.96 8.44
CA ALA A 114 -8.31 8.70 8.37
C ALA A 114 -9.40 8.11 9.28
N THR A 115 -8.98 7.42 10.33
CA THR A 115 -9.63 6.25 10.89
C THR A 115 -9.32 6.29 12.37
N THR A 116 -10.32 6.14 13.24
CA THR A 116 -10.08 6.20 14.69
C THR A 116 -9.27 4.98 15.10
N LEU A 117 -8.05 5.20 15.61
CA LEU A 117 -7.10 4.15 16.00
C LEU A 117 -7.06 4.03 17.52
N ASN A 118 -7.08 2.79 18.01
CA ASN A 118 -6.72 2.50 19.40
C ASN A 118 -5.19 2.53 19.58
N GLU A 119 -4.67 2.36 20.80
CA GLU A 119 -3.22 2.43 21.07
C GLU A 119 -2.44 1.29 20.39
N ASP A 120 -3.00 0.10 20.29
CA ASP A 120 -2.37 -1.04 19.61
C ASP A 120 -2.28 -0.78 18.08
N ASP A 121 -3.35 -0.26 17.49
CA ASP A 121 -3.40 0.09 16.07
C ASP A 121 -2.40 1.21 15.72
N LYS A 122 -2.16 2.14 16.66
CA LYS A 122 -1.14 3.20 16.51
C LYS A 122 0.26 2.59 16.48
N LEU A 123 0.55 1.66 17.39
CA LEU A 123 1.84 0.98 17.42
C LEU A 123 2.09 0.20 16.13
N ASP A 124 1.07 -0.48 15.61
CA ASP A 124 1.20 -1.20 14.34
C ASP A 124 1.37 -0.26 13.14
N LEU A 125 0.67 0.88 13.15
CA LEU A 125 0.89 1.92 12.15
C LEU A 125 2.32 2.49 12.20
N GLU A 126 2.89 2.68 13.38
CA GLU A 126 4.29 3.13 13.52
C GLU A 126 5.28 2.12 12.92
N LYS A 127 5.07 0.82 13.14
CA LYS A 127 5.88 -0.24 12.52
C LYS A 127 5.75 -0.21 10.99
N GLU A 128 4.53 -0.14 10.47
CA GLU A 128 4.26 -0.07 9.03
C GLU A 128 4.92 1.16 8.37
N MET A 129 4.88 2.30 9.06
CA MET A 129 5.52 3.54 8.61
C MET A 129 7.06 3.46 8.65
N ALA A 130 7.63 2.78 9.64
CA ALA A 130 9.07 2.52 9.69
C ALA A 130 9.53 1.65 8.51
N ILE A 131 8.74 0.64 8.13
CA ILE A 131 9.01 -0.21 6.96
C ILE A 131 8.96 0.60 5.67
N LEU A 132 7.92 1.44 5.48
CA LEU A 132 7.81 2.31 4.31
C LEU A 132 8.99 3.27 4.21
N ARG A 133 9.44 3.83 5.35
CA ARG A 133 10.62 4.68 5.40
C ARG A 133 11.89 3.94 5.00
N SER A 134 12.14 2.76 5.58
CA SER A 134 13.29 1.93 5.22
C SER A 134 13.29 1.58 3.73
N PHE A 135 12.12 1.28 3.17
CA PHE A 135 11.96 1.02 1.74
C PHE A 135 12.30 2.24 0.88
N ALA A 136 11.85 3.43 1.28
CA ALA A 136 12.21 4.69 0.61
C ALA A 136 13.72 4.96 0.65
N GLU A 137 14.35 4.71 1.80
CA GLU A 137 15.79 4.88 1.99
C GLU A 137 16.61 3.92 1.12
N LYS A 138 16.18 2.65 0.94
CA LYS A 138 16.86 1.68 0.06
C LYS A 138 17.04 2.19 -1.37
N LYS A 139 16.04 2.89 -1.93
CA LYS A 139 16.15 3.45 -3.28
C LYS A 139 17.18 4.56 -3.38
N CYS A 140 17.31 5.39 -2.35
CA CYS A 140 18.31 6.45 -2.35
C CYS A 140 19.72 5.91 -2.02
N ILE A 141 19.86 4.79 -1.30
CA ILE A 141 21.18 4.14 -1.07
C ILE A 141 21.77 3.58 -2.37
N ASP A 142 20.95 2.99 -3.23
CA ASP A 142 21.38 2.54 -4.56
C ASP A 142 21.63 3.71 -5.54
N ALA A 143 21.26 4.94 -5.16
CA ALA A 143 21.43 6.19 -5.92
C ALA A 143 22.57 7.10 -5.37
N THR A 144 23.62 6.52 -4.77
CA THR A 144 24.92 7.12 -4.31
C THR A 144 25.03 7.56 -2.82
N PRO A 145 26.27 7.69 -2.28
CA PRO A 145 26.85 6.89 -1.19
C PRO A 145 26.29 7.17 0.22
N ARG A 146 26.41 6.16 1.10
CA ARG A 146 25.96 6.14 2.52
C ARG A 146 25.97 7.51 3.21
N LEU A 147 24.79 7.95 3.63
CA LEU A 147 24.59 9.14 4.46
C LEU A 147 24.91 8.82 5.93
N ASP A 148 26.15 9.06 6.36
CA ASP A 148 26.56 9.09 7.77
C ASP A 148 26.23 10.46 8.40
N TYR A 149 24.96 10.78 8.63
CA TYR A 149 24.62 11.96 9.47
C TYR A 149 23.50 11.65 10.49
N PRO A 150 23.56 12.25 11.70
CA PRO A 150 22.55 12.06 12.73
C PRO A 150 21.23 12.76 12.36
N VAL A 151 20.11 12.05 12.56
CA VAL A 151 18.74 12.51 12.29
C VAL A 151 18.40 13.73 13.17
N GLN A 152 18.12 14.88 12.56
CA GLN A 152 17.48 16.03 13.22
C GLN A 152 16.01 16.15 12.78
N VAL A 153 15.12 16.29 13.77
CA VAL A 153 13.66 16.41 13.59
C VAL A 153 13.26 17.89 13.56
N TYR A 154 12.60 18.32 12.49
CA TYR A 154 12.06 19.68 12.35
C TYR A 154 10.52 19.68 12.33
N ILE A 155 9.89 20.67 12.99
CA ILE A 155 8.43 20.82 13.15
C ILE A 155 7.97 22.04 12.34
N PHE A 156 7.02 21.88 11.41
CA PHE A 156 6.43 23.01 10.65
C PHE A 156 4.89 23.00 10.68
N GLY A 157 4.30 24.21 10.69
CA GLY A 157 2.85 24.49 10.70
C GLY A 157 2.22 24.61 9.30
N PRO A 158 0.93 24.99 9.19
CA PRO A 158 0.08 24.61 8.07
C PRO A 158 0.19 25.58 6.89
N THR A 159 0.67 25.09 5.75
CA THR A 159 0.52 25.76 4.45
C THR A 159 0.33 24.74 3.33
N SER A 160 -0.53 25.09 2.38
CA SER A 160 -0.89 24.41 1.13
C SER A 160 0.21 23.55 0.49
N PHE A 161 -0.11 22.29 0.15
CA PHE A 161 0.82 21.34 -0.48
C PHE A 161 0.34 20.94 -1.89
N SER A 162 1.31 20.71 -2.78
CA SER A 162 1.09 20.42 -4.20
C SER A 162 0.92 18.91 -4.46
N GLU A 163 0.37 18.54 -5.62
CA GLU A 163 -0.16 17.19 -5.98
C GLU A 163 0.83 16.01 -5.87
N HIS A 164 2.09 16.24 -5.51
CA HIS A 164 3.14 15.21 -5.37
C HIS A 164 3.58 14.97 -3.92
N GLU A 165 3.01 15.69 -2.95
CA GLU A 165 3.33 15.52 -1.53
C GLU A 165 2.35 14.57 -0.85
N VAL A 166 2.87 13.45 -0.36
CA VAL A 166 2.16 12.63 0.60
C VAL A 166 2.74 12.86 1.99
N ILE A 167 2.05 13.70 2.75
CA ILE A 167 2.26 13.83 4.19
C ILE A 167 1.42 12.75 4.88
N ILE A 168 2.08 11.87 5.63
CA ILE A 168 1.44 10.86 6.49
C ILE A 168 1.74 11.27 7.94
N ASN A 169 0.75 11.88 8.61
CA ASN A 169 0.85 12.35 9.98
C ASN A 169 0.42 11.24 10.95
N VAL A 170 1.36 10.63 11.68
CA VAL A 170 1.04 9.71 12.80
C VAL A 170 1.22 10.48 14.11
N HIS A 171 0.25 10.39 15.03
CA HIS A 171 0.23 11.12 16.30
C HIS A 171 0.08 10.17 17.48
N ALA A 172 1.17 9.92 18.20
CA ALA A 172 1.11 9.42 19.56
C ALA A 172 1.41 10.60 20.50
N ASN A 173 0.34 11.17 21.07
CA ASN A 173 0.31 12.17 22.15
C ASN A 173 1.25 13.39 22.02
N ALA A 174 0.64 14.53 21.67
CA ALA A 174 1.20 15.90 21.62
C ALA A 174 2.19 16.20 20.47
N PHE A 175 1.60 16.70 19.37
CA PHE A 175 2.18 17.65 18.39
C PHE A 175 3.69 17.59 18.14
N LYS A 176 4.14 16.66 17.28
CA LYS A 176 5.36 16.82 16.48
C LYS A 176 5.17 16.20 15.10
N VAL A 177 5.46 16.99 14.07
CA VAL A 177 5.32 16.67 12.65
C VAL A 177 6.48 15.79 12.21
N VAL A 178 6.21 14.65 11.59
CA VAL A 178 7.22 13.87 10.85
C VAL A 178 6.90 14.03 9.37
N SER A 179 7.62 14.93 8.71
CA SER A 179 7.57 15.07 7.26
C SER A 179 8.36 13.94 6.60
N LEU A 180 7.68 12.99 5.97
CA LEU A 180 8.35 12.08 5.05
C LEU A 180 8.55 12.84 3.73
N HIS A 181 9.69 13.53 3.60
CA HIS A 181 10.12 14.01 2.30
C HIS A 181 10.64 12.81 1.51
N LEU A 182 9.77 12.23 0.68
CA LEU A 182 10.22 11.46 -0.47
C LEU A 182 10.88 12.45 -1.43
N LEU A 183 12.10 12.87 -1.11
CA LEU A 183 12.93 13.61 -2.03
C LEU A 183 13.03 12.76 -3.31
N PRO A 184 12.81 13.34 -4.51
CA PRO A 184 13.16 12.64 -5.72
C PRO A 184 14.66 12.37 -5.64
N CYS A 185 15.07 11.09 -5.54
CA CYS A 185 16.46 10.73 -5.77
C CYS A 185 16.71 11.06 -7.26
N LEU A 186 17.33 12.21 -7.54
CA LEU A 186 17.76 12.65 -8.88
C LEU A 186 18.94 11.81 -9.36
#